data_AF-A0A8J3TE62-F1
#
_entry.id   AF-A0A8J3TE62-F1
#
_cell.length_a   1.000
_cell.length_b   1.000
_cell.length_c   1.000
_cell.angle_alpha   90.00
_cell.angle_beta   90.00
_cell.angle_gamma   90.00
#
_symmetry.space_group_name_H-M   'P 1'
#
loop_
_entity.id
_entity.type
_entity.pdbx_description
1 polymer ?
#
loop_
_entity_poly.entity_id
_entity_poly.type
_entity_poly.pdbx_seq_one_letter_code
_entity_poly.pdbx_strand_id
1 'polypeptide(L)'
;MSDHNPVRPGWRCGGCGQPWPCGTRRSQLAAEYEGARVSLALLMSTSFCAAAQDLPDVRAGDLYLRFLGWLDPYRRGDPGPARRG
;
A
#
# COMPACT_ATOMS: atom_id res chain seq x y z
N MET A 1 3.97 -6.26 -20.66
CA MET A 1 3.99 -6.16 -19.18
C MET A 1 3.19 -4.92 -18.84
N SER A 2 1.92 -5.08 -18.49
CA SER A 2 1.06 -3.93 -18.23
C SER A 2 1.53 -3.18 -17.00
N ASP A 3 1.65 -1.86 -17.09
CA ASP A 3 2.07 -1.04 -15.96
C ASP A 3 0.92 -0.95 -14.94
N HIS A 4 1.17 -1.38 -13.71
CA HIS A 4 0.15 -1.48 -12.66
C HIS A 4 0.00 -0.17 -11.88
N ASN A 5 -0.08 0.96 -12.60
CA ASN A 5 -0.23 2.30 -12.03
C ASN A 5 -1.64 2.59 -11.51
N PRO A 6 -1.80 3.55 -10.58
CA PRO A 6 -3.11 4.00 -10.13
C PRO A 6 -3.80 4.86 -11.19
N VAL A 7 -5.09 4.59 -11.40
CA VAL A 7 -6.00 5.43 -12.21
C VAL A 7 -6.89 6.20 -11.24
N ARG A 8 -6.62 7.50 -11.12
CA ARG A 8 -7.40 8.44 -10.29
C ARG A 8 -8.64 8.96 -11.07
N PRO A 9 -9.71 9.40 -10.37
CA PRO A 9 -9.89 9.42 -8.92
C PRO A 9 -10.40 8.08 -8.35
N GLY A 10 -10.72 7.10 -9.19
CA GLY A 10 -11.27 5.81 -8.72
C GLY A 10 -10.26 4.88 -8.03
N TRP A 11 -8.97 5.24 -8.03
CA TRP A 11 -7.85 4.44 -7.53
C TRP A 11 -7.88 2.98 -8.01
N ARG A 12 -8.26 2.73 -9.26
CA ARG A 12 -8.17 1.38 -9.86
C ARG A 12 -6.81 1.17 -10.47
N CYS A 13 -6.36 -0.08 -10.54
CA CYS A 13 -5.11 -0.41 -11.19
C CYS A 13 -5.28 -0.37 -12.71
N GLY A 14 -4.45 0.42 -13.41
CA GLY A 14 -4.48 0.51 -14.88
C GLY A 14 -4.14 -0.80 -15.59
N GLY A 15 -3.34 -1.67 -14.95
CA GLY A 15 -2.95 -2.96 -15.53
C GLY A 15 -3.99 -4.07 -15.40
N CYS A 16 -4.78 -4.11 -14.32
CA CYS A 16 -5.70 -5.23 -14.05
C CYS A 16 -7.10 -4.83 -13.55
N GLY A 17 -7.42 -3.54 -13.44
CA GLY A 17 -8.73 -3.03 -13.02
C GLY A 17 -9.04 -3.16 -11.51
N GLN A 18 -8.30 -3.99 -10.77
CA GLN A 18 -8.49 -4.21 -9.34
C GLN A 18 -8.17 -2.95 -8.50
N PRO A 19 -8.64 -2.86 -7.25
CA PRO A 19 -8.27 -1.76 -6.35
C PRO A 19 -6.74 -1.60 -6.23
N TRP A 20 -6.23 -0.42 -6.56
CA TRP A 20 -4.81 -0.09 -6.44
C TRP A 20 -4.42 0.26 -4.99
N PRO A 21 -3.30 -0.20 -4.42
CA PRO A 21 -2.33 -1.10 -5.03
C PRO A 21 -2.89 -2.52 -5.08
N CYS A 22 -2.94 -3.10 -6.27
CA CYS A 22 -3.36 -4.48 -6.49
C CYS A 22 -2.24 -5.45 -6.06
N GLY A 23 -2.54 -6.74 -5.95
CA GLY A 23 -1.55 -7.77 -5.53
C GLY A 23 -0.24 -7.69 -6.33
N THR A 24 -0.31 -7.58 -7.66
CA THR A 24 0.87 -7.45 -8.52
C THR A 24 1.69 -6.20 -8.19
N ARG A 25 1.05 -5.04 -8.05
CA ARG A 25 1.78 -3.80 -7.72
C ARG A 25 2.40 -3.86 -6.32
N ARG A 26 1.73 -4.49 -5.35
CA ARG A 26 2.30 -4.69 -4.00
C ARG A 26 3.58 -5.52 -4.06
N SER A 27 3.59 -6.60 -4.84
CA SER A 27 4.79 -7.43 -5.03
C SER A 27 5.91 -6.66 -5.76
N GLN A 28 5.57 -5.90 -6.80
CA GLN A 28 6.54 -5.04 -7.51
C GLN A 28 7.15 -4.01 -6.58
N LEU A 29 6.32 -3.28 -5.81
CA LEU A 29 6.76 -2.29 -4.83
C LEU A 29 7.63 -2.92 -3.72
N ALA A 30 7.31 -4.14 -3.28
CA ALA A 30 8.13 -4.84 -2.29
C ALA A 30 9.53 -5.18 -2.82
N ALA A 31 9.64 -5.55 -4.10
CA ALA A 31 10.92 -5.80 -4.77
C ALA A 31 11.69 -4.50 -5.07
N GLU A 32 11.00 -3.46 -5.58
CA GLU A 32 11.57 -2.14 -5.87
C GLU A 32 12.18 -1.46 -4.63
N TYR A 33 11.57 -1.68 -3.46
CA TYR A 33 11.97 -1.07 -2.18
C TYR A 33 12.58 -2.10 -1.21
N GLU A 34 13.17 -3.18 -1.72
CA GLU A 34 13.92 -4.12 -0.89
C GLU A 34 15.01 -3.37 -0.11
N GLY A 35 15.09 -3.58 1.21
CA GLY A 35 15.98 -2.82 2.10
C GLY A 35 15.57 -1.38 2.44
N ALA A 36 14.53 -0.83 1.78
CA ALA A 36 14.07 0.55 1.93
C ALA A 36 12.60 0.64 2.43
N ARG A 37 12.25 -0.15 3.45
CA ARG A 37 10.85 -0.27 3.94
C ARG A 37 10.22 1.05 4.38
N VAL A 38 10.99 1.96 4.99
CA VAL A 38 10.49 3.28 5.41
C VAL A 38 10.07 4.11 4.20
N SER A 39 10.87 4.11 3.14
CA SER A 39 10.56 4.81 1.88
C SER A 39 9.29 4.26 1.23
N LEU A 40 9.09 2.94 1.24
CA LEU A 40 7.85 2.32 0.76
C LEU A 40 6.64 2.74 1.61
N ALA A 41 6.77 2.78 2.94
CA ALA A 41 5.71 3.22 3.84
C ALA A 41 5.34 4.69 3.60
N LEU A 42 6.33 5.57 3.37
CA LEU A 42 6.09 6.98 3.02
C LEU A 42 5.35 7.11 1.68
N LEU A 43 5.78 6.39 0.65
CA LEU A 43 5.11 6.38 -0.66
C LEU A 43 3.64 5.94 -0.52
N MET A 44 3.37 4.87 0.22
CA MET A 44 2.01 4.36 0.44
C MET A 44 1.18 5.28 1.33
N SER A 45 1.79 5.98 2.29
CA SER A 45 1.11 6.96 3.14
C SER A 45 0.66 8.18 2.34
N THR A 46 1.54 8.70 1.47
CA THR A 46 1.19 9.80 0.55
C THR A 46 0.05 9.39 -0.38
N SER A 47 0.09 8.16 -0.89
CA SER A 47 -0.97 7.61 -1.74
C SER A 47 -2.28 7.43 -0.98
N PHE A 48 -2.22 6.97 0.27
CA PHE A 48 -3.38 6.87 1.16
C PHE A 48 -4.06 8.22 1.38
N CYS A 49 -3.28 9.28 1.68
CA CYS A 49 -3.84 10.63 1.88
C CYS A 49 -4.53 11.16 0.62
N ALA A 50 -3.92 10.96 -0.55
CA ALA A 50 -4.52 11.36 -1.82
C ALA A 50 -5.79 10.53 -2.13
N ALA A 51 -5.80 9.24 -1.81
CA ALA A 51 -6.97 8.38 -1.98
C ALA A 51 -8.12 8.74 -1.05
N ALA A 52 -7.83 9.13 0.20
CA ALA A 52 -8.83 9.60 1.14
C ALA A 52 -9.52 10.89 0.67
N GLN A 53 -8.81 11.74 -0.09
CA GLN A 53 -9.39 12.93 -0.71
C GLN A 53 -10.25 12.58 -1.92
N ASP A 54 -9.80 11.65 -2.77
CA ASP A 54 -10.51 11.26 -3.99
C ASP A 54 -11.71 10.33 -3.75
N LEU A 55 -11.72 9.61 -2.63
CA LEU A 55 -12.75 8.61 -2.26
C LEU A 55 -13.39 8.95 -0.90
N PRO A 56 -14.09 10.08 -0.76
CA PRO A 56 -14.61 10.55 0.53
C PRO A 56 -15.65 9.61 1.15
N ASP A 57 -16.34 8.80 0.32
CA ASP A 57 -17.36 7.85 0.77
C ASP A 57 -16.76 6.53 1.30
N VAL A 58 -15.48 6.28 1.09
CA VAL A 58 -14.80 5.07 1.57
C VAL A 58 -14.26 5.32 2.97
N ARG A 59 -14.54 4.39 3.90
CA ARG A 59 -14.09 4.52 5.28
C ARG A 59 -12.56 4.55 5.34
N ALA A 60 -12.01 5.48 6.13
CA ALA A 60 -10.56 5.63 6.30
C ALA A 60 -9.87 4.33 6.76
N GLY A 61 -10.55 3.50 7.55
CA GLY A 61 -10.03 2.18 7.96
C GLY A 61 -9.82 1.21 6.80
N ASP A 62 -10.74 1.20 5.81
CA ASP A 62 -10.63 0.33 4.63
C ASP A 62 -9.49 0.79 3.72
N LEU A 63 -9.33 2.11 3.56
CA LEU A 63 -8.20 2.70 2.86
C LEU A 63 -6.88 2.40 3.58
N TYR A 64 -6.84 2.50 4.92
CA TYR A 64 -5.65 2.16 5.70
C TYR A 64 -5.22 0.70 5.46
N LEU A 65 -6.15 -0.25 5.58
CA LEU A 65 -5.86 -1.68 5.36
C LEU A 65 -5.36 -1.94 3.93
N ARG A 66 -5.93 -1.24 2.95
CA ARG A 66 -5.59 -1.36 1.54
C ARG A 66 -4.19 -0.82 1.21
N PHE A 67 -3.84 0.36 1.69
CA PHE A 67 -2.57 1.02 1.34
C PHE A 67 -1.42 0.63 2.28
N LEU A 68 -1.67 0.51 3.58
CA LEU A 68 -0.65 0.30 4.62
C LEU A 68 -0.75 -1.05 5.31
N GLY A 69 -1.94 -1.65 5.39
CA GLY A 69 -2.17 -2.88 6.15
C GLY A 69 -1.36 -4.10 5.70
N TRP A 70 -0.87 -4.12 4.47
CA TRP A 70 -0.01 -5.19 3.94
C TRP A 70 1.49 -4.95 4.19
N LEU A 71 1.89 -3.76 4.65
CA LEU A 71 3.28 -3.42 5.02
C LEU A 71 3.63 -3.81 6.46
N ASP A 72 2.61 -4.04 7.29
CA ASP A 72 2.73 -4.34 8.71
C ASP A 72 3.36 -5.74 8.93
N PRO A 73 4.60 -5.82 9.43
CA PRO A 73 5.23 -7.09 9.75
C PRO A 73 4.61 -7.76 10.99
N TYR A 74 3.99 -6.99 11.90
CA TYR A 74 3.37 -7.52 13.12
C TYR A 74 2.13 -8.36 12.81
N ARG A 75 1.41 -8.03 11.73
CA ARG A 75 0.32 -8.87 11.20
C ARG A 75 0.78 -10.15 10.50
N ARG A 76 2.05 -10.25 10.08
CA ARG A 76 2.61 -11.44 9.41
C ARG A 76 3.14 -12.50 10.38
N GLY A 77 2.97 -12.32 11.69
CA GLY A 77 3.41 -13.30 12.69
C GLY A 77 4.91 -13.27 12.98
N ASP A 78 5.60 -12.19 12.62
CA ASP A 78 7.01 -11.98 12.97
C ASP A 78 7.07 -11.33 14.37
N PRO A 79 7.63 -12.00 15.40
CA PRO A 79 7.82 -11.37 16.70
C PRO A 79 8.87 -10.27 16.50
N GLY A 80 8.39 -9.02 16.42
CA GLY A 80 9.24 -7.85 16.20
C GLY A 80 10.46 -7.82 17.15
N PRO A 81 11.50 -7.04 16.80
CA PRO A 81 12.78 -7.10 17.50
C PRO A 81 12.59 -6.91 19.00
N ALA A 82 13.16 -7.84 19.77
CA ALA A 82 13.10 -7.83 21.23
C ALA A 82 13.52 -6.45 21.75
N ARG A 83 12.62 -5.80 22.49
CA ARG A 83 12.91 -4.52 23.12
C ARG A 83 14.13 -4.72 24.03
N ARG A 84 15.21 -4.00 23.75
CA ARG A 84 16.36 -3.92 24.65
C ARG A 84 15.92 -3.01 25.81
N GLY A 85 15.94 -3.57 27.03
CA GLY A 85 15.62 -2.86 28.27
C GLY A 85 16.62 -1.77 28.61
#